data_AF-A0A5E8HE79-F1
#
_entry.id   AF-A0A5E8HE79-F1
#
_cell.length_a   1.000
_cell.length_b   1.000
_cell.length_c   1.000
_cell.angle_alpha   90.00
_cell.angle_beta   90.00
_cell.angle_gamma   90.00
#
_symmetry.space_group_name_H-M   'P 1'
#
loop_
_entity.id
_entity.type
_entity.pdbx_description
1 polymer ?
#
loop_
_entity_poly.entity_id
_entity_poly.type
_entity_poly.pdbx_seq_one_letter_code
_entity_poly.pdbx_strand_id
1 'polypeptide(L)'
;MHIWINQITGATPYDLKNINLLNHYIGMKEIISESIPELLLMPYVLAYLIFGALVTELYPKVGMAILGIINLVIVGIVGLFDFWRWEYNYGHNLNPDAPIIIEGMAYQPPLLGCKVMLNITACSYPSYGGMILGLSLVVLIYILWDENRRKKSDVV
;
A
#
# COMPACT_ATOMS: atom_id res chain seq x y z
N MET A 1 -0.27 1.33 -14.54
CA MET A 1 0.12 2.34 -13.54
C MET A 1 0.92 1.66 -12.45
N HIS A 2 1.94 2.32 -11.95
CA HIS A 2 2.78 1.85 -10.84
C HIS A 2 2.72 2.86 -9.70
N ILE A 3 2.46 2.37 -8.50
CA ILE A 3 2.53 3.15 -7.26
C ILE A 3 3.85 2.77 -6.59
N TRP A 4 4.77 3.73 -6.58
CA TRP A 4 6.06 3.63 -5.90
C TRP A 4 5.91 4.17 -4.48
N ILE A 5 6.95 4.00 -3.68
CA ILE A 5 6.95 4.49 -2.30
C ILE A 5 6.77 6.01 -2.18
N ASN A 6 7.19 6.78 -3.19
CA ASN A 6 7.21 8.24 -3.16
C ASN A 6 6.54 8.91 -4.37
N GLN A 7 6.02 8.13 -5.32
CA GLN A 7 5.46 8.67 -6.56
C GLN A 7 4.52 7.68 -7.24
N ILE A 8 3.71 8.18 -8.18
CA ILE A 8 2.87 7.39 -9.07
C ILE A 8 3.33 7.62 -10.51
N THR A 9 3.45 6.55 -11.29
CA THR A 9 3.81 6.62 -12.72
C THR A 9 2.86 5.80 -13.58
N GLY A 10 2.78 6.13 -14.86
CA GLY A 10 2.16 5.27 -15.87
C GLY A 10 2.92 3.94 -16.03
N ALA A 11 2.29 2.93 -16.64
CA ALA A 11 3.06 1.76 -17.12
C ALA A 11 3.80 2.13 -18.41
N THR A 12 3.18 2.96 -19.25
CA THR A 12 3.82 3.70 -20.34
C THR A 12 3.98 5.19 -19.98
N PRO A 13 4.81 5.96 -20.72
CA PRO A 13 4.99 7.39 -20.49
C PRO A 13 3.71 8.23 -20.58
N TYR A 14 2.68 7.72 -21.26
CA TYR A 14 1.43 8.46 -21.51
C TYR A 14 0.27 8.04 -20.62
N ASP A 15 0.34 6.89 -19.94
CA ASP A 15 -0.82 6.34 -19.23
C ASP A 15 -1.33 7.26 -18.14
N LEU A 16 -0.44 7.80 -17.30
CA LEU A 16 -0.85 8.68 -16.19
C LEU A 16 -1.51 9.96 -16.72
N LYS A 17 -0.97 10.51 -17.81
CA LYS A 17 -1.56 11.67 -18.50
C LYS A 17 -2.93 11.34 -19.07
N ASN A 18 -3.10 10.17 -19.70
CA ASN A 18 -4.37 9.73 -20.26
C ASN A 18 -5.41 9.47 -19.17
N ILE A 19 -5.00 8.91 -18.03
CA ILE A 19 -5.86 8.72 -16.86
C ILE A 19 -6.28 10.08 -16.29
N ASN A 20 -5.36 11.03 -16.11
CA ASN A 20 -5.69 12.37 -15.64
C ASN A 20 -6.62 13.13 -16.61
N LEU A 21 -6.41 12.96 -17.92
CA LEU A 21 -7.33 13.49 -18.93
C LEU A 21 -8.73 12.89 -18.77
N LEU A 22 -8.82 11.58 -18.57
CA LEU A 22 -10.10 10.93 -18.30
C LEU A 22 -10.74 11.45 -17.01
N ASN A 23 -9.98 11.55 -15.92
CA ASN A 23 -10.45 12.03 -14.62
C ASN A 23 -11.16 13.37 -14.75
N HIS A 24 -10.58 14.29 -15.53
CA HIS A 24 -11.18 15.59 -15.81
C HIS A 24 -12.58 15.47 -16.42
N TYR A 25 -12.81 14.52 -17.34
CA TYR A 25 -14.13 14.33 -17.96
C TYR A 25 -15.17 13.71 -17.03
N ILE A 26 -14.76 12.83 -16.11
CA ILE A 26 -15.67 12.12 -15.19
C ILE A 26 -15.69 12.73 -13.78
N GLY A 27 -15.09 13.91 -13.60
CA GLY A 27 -15.11 14.68 -12.36
C GLY A 27 -14.20 14.15 -11.25
N MET A 28 -13.31 13.19 -11.53
CA MET A 28 -12.31 12.76 -10.56
C MET A 28 -11.17 13.78 -10.44
N LYS A 29 -10.51 13.78 -9.28
CA LYS A 29 -9.32 14.61 -9.07
C LYS A 29 -8.16 14.16 -9.95
N GLU A 30 -7.29 15.09 -10.29
CA GLU A 30 -6.04 14.75 -10.96
C GLU A 30 -5.11 13.97 -10.01
N ILE A 31 -4.49 12.89 -10.50
CA ILE A 31 -3.47 12.16 -9.77
C ILE A 31 -2.15 12.89 -9.94
N ILE A 32 -1.70 13.53 -8.87
CA ILE A 32 -0.43 14.27 -8.78
C ILE A 32 0.30 13.71 -7.54
N SER A 33 1.52 13.20 -7.71
CA SER A 33 2.23 12.50 -6.63
C SER A 33 2.45 13.40 -5.42
N GLU A 34 2.75 14.68 -5.67
CA GLU A 34 3.04 15.70 -4.67
C GLU A 34 1.79 16.10 -3.85
N SER A 35 0.59 15.82 -4.36
CA SER A 35 -0.67 16.13 -3.67
C SER A 35 -1.16 15.01 -2.76
N ILE A 36 -0.47 13.87 -2.73
CA ILE A 36 -0.80 12.70 -1.92
C ILE A 36 0.17 12.67 -0.73
N PRO A 37 -0.24 13.16 0.46
CA PRO A 37 0.66 13.29 1.62
C PRO A 37 1.30 11.96 2.02
N GLU A 38 0.61 10.85 1.77
CA GLU A 38 1.07 9.53 2.17
C GLU A 38 2.30 9.10 1.37
N LEU A 39 2.40 9.47 0.09
CA LEU A 39 3.62 9.22 -0.70
C LEU A 39 4.82 10.03 -0.20
N LEU A 40 4.58 11.20 0.40
CA LEU A 40 5.65 11.99 1.01
C LEU A 40 6.15 11.37 2.32
N LEU A 41 5.26 10.70 3.06
CA LEU A 41 5.56 10.10 4.37
C LEU A 41 6.13 8.68 4.27
N MET A 42 5.67 7.89 3.29
CA MET A 42 6.00 6.46 3.14
C MET A 42 7.50 6.14 3.09
N PRO A 43 8.38 6.93 2.46
CA PRO A 43 9.83 6.70 2.52
C PRO A 43 10.39 6.70 3.95
N TYR A 44 9.88 7.60 4.80
CA TYR A 44 10.30 7.68 6.21
C TYR A 44 9.75 6.50 7.02
N VAL A 45 8.54 6.05 6.73
CA VAL A 45 7.95 4.86 7.36
C VAL A 45 8.76 3.61 7.01
N LEU A 46 9.14 3.44 5.74
CA LEU A 46 10.01 2.32 5.34
C LEU A 46 11.39 2.42 5.99
N ALA A 47 11.99 3.62 6.04
CA ALA A 47 13.27 3.83 6.71
C ALA A 47 13.19 3.45 8.22
N TYR A 48 12.09 3.80 8.88
CA TYR A 48 11.82 3.39 10.26
C TYR A 48 11.74 1.86 10.41
N LEU A 49 11.03 1.17 9.51
CA LEU A 49 10.95 -0.30 9.53
C LEU A 49 12.32 -0.96 9.30
N ILE A 50 13.10 -0.46 8.34
CA ILE A 50 14.47 -0.94 8.06
C ILE A 50 15.36 -0.73 9.29
N PHE A 51 15.30 0.46 9.90
CA PHE A 51 16.04 0.76 11.12
C PHE A 51 15.66 -0.19 12.26
N GLY A 52 14.36 -0.44 12.46
CA GLY A 52 13.88 -1.41 13.45
C GLY A 52 14.38 -2.84 13.20
N ALA A 53 14.48 -3.26 11.94
CA ALA A 53 15.05 -4.55 11.57
C ALA A 53 16.55 -4.63 11.92
N LEU A 54 17.34 -3.60 11.60
CA LEU A 54 18.76 -3.54 11.96
C LEU A 54 18.98 -3.55 13.49
N VAL A 55 18.15 -2.82 14.24
CA VAL A 55 18.21 -2.83 15.71
C VAL A 55 17.87 -4.22 16.26
N THR A 56 16.93 -4.94 15.64
CA THR A 56 16.58 -6.31 16.03
C THR A 56 17.75 -7.28 15.80
N GLU A 57 18.51 -7.10 14.73
CA GLU A 57 19.71 -7.90 14.44
C GLU A 57 20.84 -7.64 15.46
N LEU A 58 21.06 -6.38 15.85
CA LEU A 58 22.06 -6.02 16.85
C LEU A 58 21.68 -6.46 18.28
N TYR A 59 20.38 -6.58 18.57
CA TYR A 59 19.85 -6.99 19.86
C TYR A 59 18.85 -8.15 19.70
N PRO A 60 19.32 -9.38 19.38
CA PRO A 60 18.47 -10.50 18.97
C PRO A 60 17.73 -11.13 20.16
N LYS A 61 16.74 -10.39 20.68
CA LYS A 61 15.82 -10.85 21.74
C LYS A 61 14.47 -11.19 21.12
N VAL A 62 13.81 -12.21 21.67
CA VAL A 62 12.44 -12.61 21.27
C VAL A 62 11.48 -11.42 21.26
N GLY A 63 11.58 -10.54 22.27
CA GLY A 63 10.76 -9.33 22.34
C GLY A 63 10.97 -8.37 21.18
N MET A 64 12.17 -8.29 20.60
CA MET A 64 12.47 -7.42 19.45
C MET A 64 11.85 -7.98 18.17
N ALA A 65 11.92 -9.30 17.96
CA ALA A 65 11.25 -9.95 16.84
C ALA A 65 9.72 -9.80 16.93
N ILE A 66 9.12 -9.95 18.12
CA ILE A 66 7.69 -9.69 18.35
C ILE A 66 7.36 -8.22 18.05
N LEU A 67 8.17 -7.28 18.53
CA LEU A 67 7.98 -5.86 18.25
C LEU A 67 8.07 -5.54 16.75
N GLY A 68 8.98 -6.18 16.01
CA GLY A 68 9.06 -6.07 14.55
C GLY A 68 7.80 -6.55 13.84
N ILE A 69 7.25 -7.70 14.25
CA ILE A 69 5.98 -8.23 13.73
C ILE A 69 4.83 -7.27 14.00
N ILE A 70 4.69 -6.80 15.24
CA ILE A 70 3.64 -5.87 15.64
C ILE A 70 3.73 -4.58 14.80
N ASN A 71 4.93 -4.01 14.64
CA ASN A 71 5.12 -2.82 13.83
C ASN A 71 4.73 -3.05 12.35
N LEU A 72 5.20 -4.14 11.74
CA LEU A 72 4.85 -4.46 10.34
C LEU A 72 3.34 -4.65 10.15
N VAL A 73 2.68 -5.34 11.06
CA VAL A 73 1.23 -5.56 11.01
C VAL A 73 0.46 -4.26 11.20
N ILE A 74 0.82 -3.43 12.19
CA ILE A 74 0.15 -2.15 12.44
C ILE A 74 0.34 -1.22 11.24
N VAL A 75 1.57 -1.04 10.77
CA VAL A 75 1.88 -0.20 9.62
C VAL A 75 1.15 -0.70 8.37
N GLY A 76 1.12 -2.02 8.15
CA GLY A 76 0.38 -2.62 7.04
C GLY A 76 -1.12 -2.36 7.10
N ILE A 77 -1.76 -2.54 8.27
CA ILE A 77 -3.19 -2.27 8.46
C ILE A 77 -3.49 -0.78 8.26
N VAL A 78 -2.70 0.10 8.88
CA VAL A 78 -2.89 1.55 8.76
C VAL A 78 -2.70 2.00 7.30
N GLY A 79 -1.68 1.50 6.61
CA GLY A 79 -1.44 1.81 5.21
C GLY A 79 -2.55 1.32 4.28
N LEU A 80 -3.07 0.10 4.49
CA LEU A 80 -4.19 -0.44 3.71
C LEU A 80 -5.50 0.33 3.97
N PHE A 81 -5.75 0.69 5.23
CA PHE A 81 -6.92 1.49 5.59
C PHE A 81 -6.86 2.89 4.97
N ASP A 82 -5.69 3.53 5.07
CA ASP A 82 -5.50 4.83 4.46
C ASP A 82 -5.63 4.78 2.94
N PHE A 83 -5.03 3.78 2.29
CA PHE A 83 -5.16 3.59 0.84
C PHE A 83 -6.62 3.38 0.43
N TRP A 84 -7.37 2.54 1.15
CA TRP A 84 -8.82 2.37 0.93
C TRP A 84 -9.59 3.70 1.08
N ARG A 85 -9.26 4.49 2.10
CA ARG A 85 -9.88 5.81 2.34
C ARG A 85 -9.56 6.78 1.21
N TRP A 86 -8.31 6.80 0.72
CA TRP A 86 -7.90 7.60 -0.42
C TRP A 86 -8.69 7.20 -1.69
N GLU A 87 -8.76 5.91 -2.00
CA GLU A 87 -9.53 5.38 -3.14
C GLU A 87 -11.03 5.73 -3.04
N TYR A 88 -11.60 5.62 -1.84
CA TYR A 88 -13.00 5.97 -1.61
C TYR A 88 -13.25 7.44 -1.91
N ASN A 89 -12.45 8.34 -1.33
CA ASN A 89 -12.57 9.77 -1.57
C ASN A 89 -12.33 10.13 -3.04
N TYR A 90 -11.35 9.50 -3.67
CA TYR A 90 -11.01 9.70 -5.08
C TYR A 90 -12.16 9.30 -6.01
N GLY A 91 -12.86 8.20 -5.71
CA GLY A 91 -13.94 7.66 -6.53
C GLY A 91 -15.34 8.20 -6.24
N HIS A 92 -15.57 8.85 -5.09
CA HIS A 92 -16.89 9.33 -4.66
C HIS A 92 -17.01 10.84 -4.54
N ASN A 93 -15.89 11.56 -4.44
CA ASN A 93 -15.90 13.03 -4.38
C ASN A 93 -15.70 13.60 -5.80
N LEU A 94 -16.74 13.44 -6.62
CA LEU A 94 -16.74 13.84 -8.03
C LEU A 94 -17.23 15.28 -8.19
N ASN A 95 -16.62 16.00 -9.13
CA ASN A 95 -17.09 17.34 -9.51
C ASN A 95 -18.48 17.26 -10.17
N PRO A 96 -19.51 17.92 -9.62
CA PRO A 96 -20.87 17.91 -10.19
C PRO A 96 -20.97 18.65 -11.53
N ASP A 97 -19.98 19.47 -11.88
CA ASP A 97 -19.94 20.20 -13.16
C ASP A 97 -19.10 19.47 -14.23
N ALA A 98 -18.79 18.19 -14.01
CA ALA A 98 -17.98 17.41 -14.93
C ALA A 98 -18.72 17.17 -16.28
N PRO A 99 -17.98 17.11 -17.41
CA PRO A 99 -18.59 16.87 -18.72
C PRO A 99 -19.39 15.56 -18.84
N ILE A 100 -19.00 14.51 -18.11
CA ILE A 100 -19.64 13.20 -18.12
C ILE A 100 -20.06 12.86 -16.70
N ILE A 101 -21.38 12.76 -16.49
CA ILE A 101 -21.97 12.40 -15.20
C ILE A 101 -22.89 11.21 -15.44
N ILE A 102 -22.67 10.13 -14.69
CA ILE A 102 -23.57 8.98 -14.67
C ILE A 102 -24.17 8.90 -13.28
N GLU A 103 -25.49 9.11 -13.19
CA GLU A 103 -26.20 9.11 -11.91
C GLU A 103 -25.99 7.79 -11.16
N GLY A 104 -25.62 7.89 -9.88
CA GLY A 104 -25.42 6.73 -9.01
C GLY A 104 -24.13 5.93 -9.24
N MET A 105 -23.25 6.34 -10.17
CA MET A 105 -21.98 5.66 -10.42
C MET A 105 -20.83 6.30 -9.63
N ALA A 106 -20.02 5.44 -9.00
CA ALA A 106 -18.77 5.83 -8.36
C ALA A 106 -17.58 5.14 -9.05
N TYR A 107 -16.47 5.85 -9.13
CA TYR A 107 -15.26 5.42 -9.86
C TYR A 107 -14.14 4.99 -8.91
N GLN A 108 -14.50 4.42 -7.74
CA GLN A 108 -13.52 3.91 -6.79
C GLN A 108 -12.73 2.74 -7.41
N PRO A 109 -11.39 2.87 -7.55
CA PRO A 109 -10.51 1.77 -7.94
C PRO A 109 -10.55 0.62 -6.92
N PRO A 110 -10.19 -0.62 -7.31
CA PRO A 110 -10.15 -1.72 -6.37
C PRO A 110 -8.88 -1.65 -5.51
N LEU A 111 -9.03 -1.77 -4.19
CA LEU A 111 -7.91 -1.96 -3.27
C LEU A 111 -7.07 -3.18 -3.65
N LEU A 112 -7.75 -4.29 -3.98
CA LEU A 112 -7.15 -5.54 -4.44
C LEU A 112 -8.07 -6.20 -5.48
N GLY A 113 -7.47 -6.79 -6.52
CA GLY A 113 -8.20 -7.45 -7.60
C GLY A 113 -8.54 -6.51 -8.75
N CYS A 114 -9.57 -6.82 -9.53
CA CYS A 114 -9.96 -6.04 -10.70
C CYS A 114 -11.41 -5.58 -10.63
N LYS A 115 -11.67 -4.36 -11.11
CA LYS A 115 -13.00 -3.77 -11.19
C LYS A 115 -13.15 -3.00 -12.50
N VAL A 116 -14.31 -3.15 -13.14
CA VAL A 116 -14.66 -2.40 -14.35
C VAL A 116 -15.34 -1.09 -13.95
N MET A 117 -14.87 0.02 -14.51
CA MET A 117 -15.40 1.38 -14.32
C MET A 117 -15.67 1.98 -15.71
N LEU A 118 -16.95 2.18 -16.05
CA LEU A 118 -17.43 2.36 -17.42
C LEU A 118 -16.90 1.25 -18.35
N ASN A 119 -15.93 1.60 -19.20
CA ASN A 119 -15.34 0.76 -20.23
C ASN A 119 -13.84 0.51 -19.95
N ILE A 120 -13.40 0.74 -18.71
CA ILE A 120 -12.02 0.60 -18.28
C ILE A 120 -11.95 -0.40 -17.15
N THR A 121 -11.09 -1.41 -17.30
CA THR A 121 -10.78 -2.36 -16.24
C THR A 121 -9.57 -1.86 -15.47
N ALA A 122 -9.75 -1.56 -14.18
CA ALA A 122 -8.65 -1.25 -13.27
C ALA A 122 -8.33 -2.50 -12.44
N CYS A 123 -7.05 -2.83 -12.32
CA CYS A 123 -6.57 -3.93 -11.51
C CYS A 123 -5.51 -3.45 -10.52
N SER A 124 -5.58 -3.92 -9.28
CA SER A 124 -4.64 -3.61 -8.21
C SER A 124 -4.09 -4.90 -7.60
N TYR A 125 -2.76 -5.03 -7.63
CA TYR A 125 -2.03 -6.16 -7.07
C TYR A 125 -0.74 -5.68 -6.40
N PRO A 126 -0.30 -6.34 -5.32
CA PRO A 126 0.99 -6.06 -4.72
C PRO A 126 2.12 -6.26 -5.75
N SER A 127 2.96 -5.23 -5.91
CA SER A 127 4.21 -5.35 -6.65
C SER A 127 5.34 -5.90 -5.75
N TYR A 128 6.57 -5.91 -6.26
CA TYR A 128 7.73 -6.47 -5.56
C TYR A 128 7.93 -5.92 -4.15
N GLY A 129 7.73 -4.60 -3.94
CA GLY A 129 7.86 -4.01 -2.61
C GLY A 129 6.89 -4.60 -1.59
N GLY A 130 5.62 -4.79 -1.98
CA GLY A 130 4.61 -5.43 -1.14
C GLY A 130 4.93 -6.90 -0.87
N MET A 131 5.42 -7.62 -1.88
CA MET A 131 5.84 -9.03 -1.73
C MET A 131 7.02 -9.17 -0.76
N ILE A 132 8.02 -8.27 -0.83
CA ILE A 132 9.18 -8.27 0.06
C ILE A 132 8.76 -7.98 1.51
N LEU A 133 7.87 -7.00 1.72
CA LEU A 133 7.32 -6.73 3.06
C LEU A 133 6.56 -7.94 3.61
N GLY A 134 5.75 -8.60 2.79
CA GLY A 134 5.07 -9.85 3.16
C GLY A 134 6.06 -10.96 3.53
N LEU A 135 7.13 -11.13 2.74
CA LEU A 135 8.19 -12.10 3.03
C LEU A 135 8.90 -11.79 4.35
N SER A 136 9.16 -10.51 4.66
CA SER A 136 9.81 -10.11 5.91
C SER A 136 8.98 -10.52 7.14
N LEU A 137 7.66 -10.41 7.05
CA LEU A 137 6.75 -10.87 8.11
C LEU A 137 6.82 -12.39 8.29
N VAL A 138 6.84 -13.15 7.19
CA VAL A 138 6.97 -14.62 7.21
C VAL A 138 8.29 -15.03 7.87
N VAL A 139 9.40 -14.35 7.55
CA VAL A 139 10.71 -14.61 8.15
C VAL A 139 10.70 -14.36 9.66
N LEU A 140 10.12 -13.25 10.13
CA LEU A 140 10.04 -12.97 11.56
C LEU A 140 9.19 -14.00 12.32
N ILE A 141 8.06 -14.43 11.74
CA ILE A 141 7.22 -15.49 12.30
C ILE A 141 8.00 -16.81 12.38
N TYR A 142 8.77 -17.14 11.33
CA TYR A 142 9.61 -18.33 11.31
C TYR A 142 10.68 -18.30 12.41
N ILE A 143 11.36 -17.17 12.60
CA ILE A 143 12.37 -16.99 13.66
C ILE A 143 11.75 -17.26 15.04
N LEU A 144 10.57 -16.70 15.32
CA LEU A 144 9.88 -16.94 16.60
C LEU A 144 9.49 -18.40 16.80
N TRP A 145 9.09 -19.07 15.72
CA TRP A 145 8.73 -20.48 15.75
C TRP A 145 9.96 -21.37 15.98
N ASP A 146 11.10 -21.10 15.33
CA ASP A 146 12.36 -21.83 15.55
C ASP A 146 12.87 -21.66 16.99
N GLU A 147 12.86 -20.43 17.50
CA GLU A 147 13.26 -20.13 18.87
C GLU A 147 12.38 -20.87 19.91
N ASN A 148 11.06 -20.94 19.67
CA ASN A 148 10.15 -21.67 20.55
C ASN A 148 10.34 -23.19 20.46
N ARG A 149 10.83 -23.73 19.33
CA ARG A 149 11.21 -25.13 19.21
C ARG A 149 12.47 -25.44 20.03
N ARG A 150 13.51 -24.61 19.91
CA ARG A 150 14.78 -24.79 20.65
C ARG A 150 14.56 -24.82 22.16
N LYS A 151 13.80 -23.86 22.69
CA LYS A 151 13.46 -23.82 24.13
C LYS A 151 12.74 -25.07 24.65
N LYS A 152 11.93 -25.73 23.82
CA LYS A 152 11.26 -26.98 24.22
C LYS A 152 12.22 -28.17 24.25
N SER A 153 13.22 -28.19 23.37
CA SER A 153 14.25 -29.22 23.33
C SER A 153 15.22 -29.13 24.50
N ASP A 154 15.53 -27.92 24.99
CA ASP A 154 16.46 -27.72 26.13
C ASP A 154 15.84 -28.04 27.50
N VAL A 155 14.52 -28.28 27.57
CA VAL A 155 13.77 -28.56 28.81
C VAL A 155 13.50 -30.07 29.00
N VAL A 156 13.86 -30.92 28.02
CA VAL A 156 13.75 -32.39 28.05
C VAL A 156 15.13 -33.01 28.28
#